data_AF-A0A0Q0YYI9-F1
#
_entry.id   AF-A0A0Q0YYI9-F1
#
_cell.length_a   1.000
_cell.length_b   1.000
_cell.length_c   1.000
_cell.angle_alpha   90.00
_cell.angle_beta   90.00
_cell.angle_gamma   90.00
#
_symmetry.space_group_name_H-M   'P 1'
#
loop_
_entity.id
_entity.type
_entity.pdbx_description
1 polymer ?
#
loop_
_entity_poly.entity_id
_entity_poly.type
_entity_poly.pdbx_seq_one_letter_code
_entity_poly.pdbx_strand_id
1 'polypeptide(L)'
;MAKFVRVLVVAFLLSLVIFPTASFAEKGDFYEDNKTFFEEPGNLDDENRSSSAYIEILKNYDQNSQTIECGKFQVTCHIYKFIFETGVSALEFVKEIMKKTIISPTDIIQNPLYERYQDGLFTLSKTVLAIFIVFSMTKIMSLRMADANDGPIVMNEKLVSIFVICVFLFLYESIIHWILNFQEKLMSEIVDTIQTKDMVLNMISNILLSPGVFAFIAVLVIGIILVVLALQFFYRIALVAILYIVGPIAIVTKINDTYNFFDFWLKQFISAFLTLALQLIATAIGLQRFFERPQYFGDTTNLFIGTAFFILAVTLPSLLGQWGLSTGSARSVMSGVKTIAKVAIRR
;
A
#
# COMPACT_ATOMS: atom_id res chain seq x y z
N MET A 1 -5.79 19.40 5.47
CA MET A 1 -5.02 18.58 4.50
C MET A 1 -4.52 19.37 3.29
N ALA A 2 -5.36 20.03 2.49
CA ALA A 2 -4.92 20.71 1.25
C ALA A 2 -3.81 21.77 1.41
N LYS A 3 -3.81 22.57 2.50
CA LYS A 3 -2.77 23.58 2.77
C LYS A 3 -1.43 22.95 3.20
N PHE A 4 -1.47 21.87 3.97
CA PHE A 4 -0.27 21.17 4.44
C PHE A 4 0.44 20.44 3.28
N VAL A 5 -0.34 19.82 2.39
CA VAL A 5 0.17 19.21 1.15
C VAL A 5 0.82 20.26 0.24
N ARG A 6 0.23 21.47 0.11
CA ARG A 6 0.85 22.56 -0.67
C ARG A 6 2.19 23.02 -0.10
N VAL A 7 2.31 23.15 1.22
CA VAL A 7 3.58 23.57 1.86
C VAL A 7 4.66 22.50 1.69
N LEU A 8 4.29 21.22 1.80
CA LEU A 8 5.23 20.10 1.67
C LEU A 8 5.70 19.92 0.22
N VAL A 9 4.81 20.13 -0.76
CA VAL A 9 5.16 20.15 -2.19
C VAL A 9 6.09 21.31 -2.53
N VAL A 10 5.84 22.51 -1.98
CA VAL A 10 6.70 23.68 -2.20
C VAL A 10 8.07 23.51 -1.53
N ALA A 11 8.13 22.95 -0.32
CA ALA A 11 9.39 22.66 0.36
C ALA A 11 10.23 21.60 -0.36
N PHE A 12 9.58 20.55 -0.91
CA PHE A 12 10.23 19.52 -1.70
C PHE A 12 10.77 20.08 -3.03
N LEU A 13 10.01 20.93 -3.72
CA LEU A 13 10.46 21.64 -4.92
C LEU A 13 11.64 22.58 -4.64
N LEU A 14 11.69 23.21 -3.46
CA LEU A 14 12.81 24.08 -3.05
C LEU A 14 14.08 23.28 -2.70
N SER A 15 13.96 22.06 -2.14
CA SER A 15 15.13 21.23 -1.85
C SER A 15 15.82 20.65 -3.09
N LEU A 16 15.09 20.51 -4.21
CA LEU A 16 15.62 20.00 -5.48
C LEU A 16 16.54 21.02 -6.21
N VAL A 17 16.53 22.29 -5.81
CA VAL A 17 17.32 23.35 -6.47
C VAL A 17 18.75 23.45 -5.92
N ILE A 18 19.06 22.84 -4.78
CA ILE A 18 20.27 23.18 -3.99
C ILE A 18 21.45 22.21 -4.20
N PHE A 19 21.28 21.05 -4.84
CA PHE A 19 22.37 20.07 -4.99
C PHE A 19 22.61 19.64 -6.44
N PRO A 20 23.40 20.38 -7.24
CA PRO A 20 23.92 19.88 -8.50
C PRO A 20 25.18 19.05 -8.22
N THR A 21 25.06 17.72 -8.12
CA THR A 21 26.22 16.85 -8.17
C THR A 21 26.67 16.69 -9.62
N ALA A 22 27.74 17.39 -9.99
CA ALA A 22 28.43 17.20 -11.27
C ALA A 22 29.29 15.93 -11.19
N SER A 23 28.93 14.91 -11.99
CA SER A 23 29.74 13.72 -12.25
C SER A 23 29.93 13.62 -13.76
N PHE A 24 31.18 13.49 -14.21
CA PHE A 24 31.54 13.31 -15.62
C PHE A 24 31.81 11.83 -15.86
N ALA A 25 31.06 11.21 -16.76
CA ALA A 25 31.30 9.85 -17.26
C ALA A 25 30.90 9.74 -18.75
N GLU A 26 31.48 8.77 -19.46
CA GLU A 26 31.63 8.70 -20.92
C GLU A 26 30.29 8.53 -21.68
N LYS A 27 30.14 9.25 -22.81
CA LYS A 27 28.89 9.42 -23.56
C LYS A 27 28.60 8.24 -24.50
N GLY A 28 27.33 7.80 -24.57
CA GLY A 28 26.76 7.16 -25.76
C GLY A 28 26.50 5.65 -25.70
N ASP A 29 26.91 4.95 -24.64
CA ASP A 29 26.85 3.47 -24.58
C ASP A 29 25.42 2.91 -24.69
N PHE A 30 24.43 3.52 -24.00
CA PHE A 30 23.04 3.04 -24.03
C PHE A 30 22.43 3.05 -25.44
N TYR A 31 22.72 4.09 -26.22
CA TYR A 31 22.22 4.21 -27.59
C TYR A 31 22.85 3.18 -28.50
N GLU A 32 24.18 3.02 -28.45
CA GLU A 32 24.89 2.07 -29.30
C GLU A 32 24.47 0.62 -28.96
N ASP A 33 24.26 0.29 -27.69
CA ASP A 33 23.79 -1.03 -27.23
C ASP A 33 22.36 -1.38 -27.70
N ASN A 34 21.54 -0.37 -28.00
CA ASN A 34 20.14 -0.53 -28.42
C ASN A 34 19.87 0.01 -29.82
N LYS A 35 20.93 0.25 -30.60
CA LYS A 35 20.85 0.89 -31.91
C LYS A 35 19.93 0.16 -32.88
N THR A 36 19.97 -1.16 -32.90
CA THR A 36 19.09 -1.99 -33.74
C THR A 36 17.62 -1.76 -33.42
N PHE A 37 17.28 -1.50 -32.16
CA PHE A 37 15.91 -1.20 -31.72
C PHE A 37 15.41 0.17 -32.20
N PHE A 38 16.31 1.16 -32.37
CA PHE A 38 15.97 2.52 -32.78
C PHE A 38 16.13 2.78 -34.29
N GLU A 39 16.98 2.00 -34.97
CA GLU A 39 17.39 2.20 -36.37
C GLU A 39 16.93 1.11 -37.35
N GLU A 40 16.66 -0.15 -36.92
CA GLU A 40 16.29 -1.21 -37.87
C GLU A 40 14.81 -1.12 -38.32
N PRO A 41 14.54 -1.21 -39.63
CA PRO A 41 13.20 -1.27 -40.20
C PRO A 41 12.65 -2.71 -40.08
N GLY A 42 12.42 -3.15 -38.85
CA GLY A 42 11.86 -4.46 -38.52
C GLY A 42 10.39 -4.37 -38.11
N ASN A 43 9.51 -4.26 -39.10
CA ASN A 43 8.04 -4.24 -39.07
C ASN A 43 7.34 -2.86 -38.91
N LEU A 44 6.71 -2.48 -40.03
CA LEU A 44 5.67 -1.47 -40.25
C LEU A 44 6.15 -0.01 -40.33
N ASP A 45 6.25 0.43 -41.58
CA ASP A 45 6.20 1.81 -42.11
C ASP A 45 7.24 2.83 -41.60
N ASP A 46 7.70 3.72 -42.50
CA ASP A 46 8.63 4.83 -42.23
C ASP A 46 8.18 5.77 -41.07
N GLU A 47 6.94 5.64 -40.60
CA GLU A 47 6.37 6.37 -39.46
C GLU A 47 6.93 5.94 -38.09
N ASN A 48 7.51 4.73 -37.96
CA ASN A 48 8.03 4.21 -36.69
C ASN A 48 9.53 4.47 -36.43
N ARG A 49 10.18 5.32 -37.25
CA ARG A 49 11.56 5.72 -36.97
C ARG A 49 11.62 6.70 -35.80
N SER A 50 12.54 6.48 -34.89
CA SER A 50 12.78 7.40 -33.78
C SER A 50 13.19 8.79 -34.29
N SER A 51 12.57 9.84 -33.75
CA SER A 51 12.87 11.22 -34.16
C SER A 51 14.35 11.53 -33.93
N SER A 52 15.00 12.24 -34.86
CA SER A 52 16.41 12.64 -34.73
C SER A 52 16.69 13.42 -33.44
N ALA A 53 15.73 14.23 -32.98
CA ALA A 53 15.79 14.94 -31.71
C ALA A 53 15.78 14.00 -30.49
N TYR A 54 15.09 12.85 -30.58
CA TYR A 54 15.07 11.85 -29.53
C TYR A 54 16.39 11.06 -29.48
N ILE A 55 16.91 10.67 -30.63
CA ILE A 55 18.23 10.02 -30.78
C ILE A 55 19.33 10.89 -30.19
N GLU A 56 19.32 12.20 -30.45
CA GLU A 56 20.33 13.13 -29.92
C GLU A 56 20.30 13.19 -28.39
N ILE A 57 19.11 13.12 -27.77
CA ILE A 57 18.99 13.09 -26.31
C ILE A 57 19.48 11.73 -25.75
N LEU A 58 19.14 10.62 -26.40
CA LEU A 58 19.60 9.28 -25.98
C LEU A 58 21.12 9.10 -26.07
N LYS A 59 21.78 9.70 -27.05
CA LYS A 59 23.25 9.70 -27.14
C LYS A 59 23.93 10.43 -26.00
N ASN A 60 23.22 11.36 -25.36
CA ASN A 60 23.69 12.12 -24.21
C ASN A 60 23.20 11.53 -22.86
N TYR A 61 22.48 10.42 -22.87
CA TYR A 61 22.04 9.72 -21.67
C TYR A 61 23.14 8.77 -21.18
N ASP A 62 23.49 8.88 -19.90
CA ASP A 62 24.39 7.96 -19.21
C ASP A 62 23.60 6.98 -18.34
N GLN A 63 23.72 5.69 -18.66
CA GLN A 63 23.04 4.61 -17.96
C GLN A 63 23.58 4.39 -16.53
N ASN A 64 24.85 4.71 -16.28
CA ASN A 64 25.49 4.50 -14.98
C ASN A 64 25.13 5.61 -13.99
N SER A 65 25.20 6.88 -14.42
CA SER A 65 24.80 8.00 -13.56
C SER A 65 23.30 8.31 -13.61
N GLN A 66 22.56 7.74 -14.57
CA GLN A 66 21.13 8.03 -14.82
C GLN A 66 20.86 9.52 -15.04
N THR A 67 21.81 10.22 -15.68
CA THR A 67 21.71 11.65 -16.00
C THR A 67 21.81 11.90 -17.50
N ILE A 68 21.40 13.11 -17.91
CA ILE A 68 21.52 13.56 -19.30
C ILE A 68 22.54 14.71 -19.34
N GLU A 69 23.55 14.61 -20.21
CA GLU A 69 24.49 15.71 -20.43
C GLU A 69 23.95 16.71 -21.47
N CYS A 70 23.80 17.97 -21.08
CA CYS A 70 23.29 19.03 -21.97
C CYS A 70 24.36 20.10 -22.23
N GLY A 71 24.42 20.59 -23.47
CA GLY A 71 25.26 21.75 -23.81
C GLY A 71 24.76 23.04 -23.15
N LYS A 72 25.67 23.98 -22.85
CA LYS A 72 25.40 25.22 -22.07
C LYS A 72 24.23 26.09 -22.56
N PHE A 73 23.81 25.96 -23.82
CA PHE A 73 22.76 26.79 -24.43
C PHE A 73 21.55 25.98 -24.93
N GLN A 74 21.47 24.67 -24.65
CA GLN A 74 20.37 23.82 -25.11
C GLN A 74 19.24 23.82 -24.07
N VAL A 75 18.38 24.86 -24.11
CA VAL A 75 17.27 25.04 -23.15
C VAL A 75 16.33 23.84 -23.10
N THR A 76 15.99 23.26 -24.26
CA THR A 76 15.13 22.06 -24.34
C THR A 76 15.77 20.84 -23.68
N CYS A 77 17.07 20.62 -23.87
CA CYS A 77 17.79 19.54 -23.19
C CYS A 77 17.77 19.72 -21.68
N HIS A 78 18.01 20.94 -21.18
CA HIS A 78 17.95 21.22 -19.74
C HIS A 78 16.57 20.96 -19.13
N ILE A 79 15.49 21.21 -19.86
CA ILE A 79 14.12 20.89 -19.41
C ILE A 79 13.93 19.38 -19.30
N TYR A 80 14.30 18.61 -20.34
CA TYR A 80 14.17 17.14 -20.30
C TYR A 80 15.07 16.51 -19.25
N LYS A 81 16.30 17.00 -19.10
CA LYS A 81 17.23 16.61 -18.03
C LYS A 81 16.58 16.78 -16.66
N PHE A 82 16.05 17.97 -16.38
CA PHE A 82 15.41 18.25 -15.10
C PHE A 82 14.21 17.33 -14.83
N ILE A 83 13.33 17.16 -15.82
CA ILE A 83 12.15 16.27 -15.72
C ILE A 83 12.58 14.83 -15.44
N PHE A 84 13.56 14.34 -16.20
CA PHE A 84 14.05 12.99 -16.11
C PHE A 84 14.75 12.71 -14.78
N GLU A 85 15.73 13.53 -14.39
CA GLU A 85 16.45 13.39 -13.12
C GLU A 85 15.51 13.48 -11.91
N THR A 86 14.50 14.33 -11.96
CA THR A 86 13.45 14.38 -10.92
C THR A 86 12.67 13.08 -10.86
N GLY A 87 12.30 12.51 -12.01
CA GLY A 87 11.64 11.22 -12.10
C GLY A 87 12.49 10.08 -11.56
N VAL A 88 13.77 10.01 -11.97
CA VAL A 88 14.75 9.03 -11.47
C VAL A 88 14.91 9.14 -9.96
N SER A 89 15.10 10.35 -9.43
CA SER A 89 15.21 10.58 -7.99
C SER A 89 13.97 10.11 -7.22
N ALA A 90 12.77 10.32 -7.78
CA ALA A 90 11.54 9.80 -7.18
C ALA A 90 11.51 8.25 -7.17
N LEU A 91 11.99 7.60 -8.23
CA LEU A 91 12.08 6.14 -8.30
C LEU A 91 13.09 5.57 -7.29
N GLU A 92 14.26 6.20 -7.15
CA GLU A 92 15.27 5.81 -6.16
C GLU A 92 14.76 5.99 -4.73
N PHE A 93 14.09 7.11 -4.46
CA PHE A 93 13.45 7.36 -3.17
C PHE A 93 12.42 6.29 -2.84
N VAL A 94 11.59 5.89 -3.81
CA VAL A 94 10.62 4.80 -3.63
C VAL A 94 11.33 3.46 -3.42
N LYS A 95 12.40 3.14 -4.16
CA LYS A 95 13.19 1.91 -3.96
C LYS A 95 13.70 1.82 -2.53
N GLU A 96 14.26 2.90 -1.99
CA GLU A 96 14.77 2.95 -0.62
C GLU A 96 13.64 2.86 0.43
N ILE A 97 12.50 3.51 0.17
CA ILE A 97 11.33 3.39 1.04
C ILE A 97 10.78 1.97 1.02
N MET A 98 10.59 1.36 -0.13
CA MET A 98 10.04 0.01 -0.23
C MET A 98 10.97 -0.99 0.48
N LYS A 99 12.30 -0.87 0.32
CA LYS A 99 13.26 -1.65 1.11
C LYS A 99 13.04 -1.49 2.61
N LYS A 100 12.88 -0.27 3.13
CA LYS A 100 12.74 -0.03 4.58
C LYS A 100 11.36 -0.36 5.15
N THR A 101 10.31 -0.13 4.38
CA THR A 101 8.91 -0.20 4.85
C THR A 101 8.36 -1.62 4.81
N ILE A 102 8.98 -2.50 4.02
CA ILE A 102 8.55 -3.88 3.85
C ILE A 102 9.23 -4.83 4.85
N ILE A 103 10.27 -4.38 5.56
CA ILE A 103 11.15 -5.29 6.31
C ILE A 103 10.47 -6.04 7.46
N SER A 104 9.39 -5.56 8.11
CA SER A 104 8.57 -6.42 8.98
C SER A 104 7.37 -5.66 9.56
N PRO A 105 6.12 -5.88 9.11
CA PRO A 105 4.93 -5.43 9.85
C PRO A 105 4.88 -5.99 11.28
N THR A 106 5.58 -7.10 11.55
CA THR A 106 5.79 -7.67 12.89
C THR A 106 6.59 -6.75 13.81
N ASP A 107 7.37 -5.79 13.28
CA ASP A 107 8.03 -4.76 14.08
C ASP A 107 7.01 -3.91 14.85
N ILE A 108 5.76 -3.82 14.39
CA ILE A 108 4.69 -3.11 15.11
C ILE A 108 4.34 -3.83 16.43
N ILE A 109 4.36 -5.17 16.44
CA ILE A 109 4.09 -5.94 17.66
C ILE A 109 5.31 -5.94 18.58
N GLN A 110 6.52 -6.00 18.02
CA GLN A 110 7.77 -6.08 18.79
C GLN A 110 8.32 -4.70 19.21
N ASN A 111 7.68 -3.60 18.80
CA ASN A 111 8.11 -2.27 19.22
C ASN A 111 7.66 -2.00 20.67
N PRO A 112 8.61 -1.72 21.59
CA PRO A 112 8.28 -1.48 22.99
C PRO A 112 7.38 -0.25 23.21
N LEU A 113 7.31 0.66 22.24
CA LEU A 113 6.41 1.81 22.28
C LEU A 113 4.95 1.38 22.06
N TYR A 114 4.68 0.54 21.07
CA TYR A 114 3.31 0.08 20.77
C TYR A 114 2.81 -0.94 21.80
N GLU A 115 3.69 -1.84 22.26
CA GLU A 115 3.40 -2.80 23.33
C GLU A 115 2.94 -2.10 24.62
N ARG A 116 3.63 -1.04 25.06
CA ARG A 116 3.22 -0.26 26.25
C ARG A 116 1.82 0.35 26.14
N TYR A 117 1.46 0.87 24.96
CA TYR A 117 0.12 1.43 24.76
C TYR A 117 -0.94 0.33 24.67
N GLN A 118 -0.62 -0.80 24.05
CA GLN A 118 -1.51 -1.94 23.94
C GLN A 118 -1.76 -2.58 25.32
N ASP A 119 -0.74 -2.77 26.16
CA ASP A 119 -0.86 -3.27 27.53
C ASP A 119 -1.73 -2.37 28.41
N GLY A 120 -1.56 -1.05 28.27
CA GLY A 120 -2.38 -0.06 28.96
C GLY A 120 -3.86 -0.20 28.60
N LEU A 121 -4.17 -0.31 27.30
CA LEU A 121 -5.56 -0.50 26.84
C LEU A 121 -6.09 -1.90 27.09
N PHE A 122 -5.25 -2.92 27.17
CA PHE A 122 -5.62 -4.28 27.55
C PHE A 122 -6.00 -4.36 29.04
N THR A 123 -5.30 -3.61 29.90
CA THR A 123 -5.64 -3.48 31.31
C THR A 123 -6.96 -2.72 31.50
N LEU A 124 -7.14 -1.64 30.74
CA LEU A 124 -8.39 -0.88 30.71
C LEU A 124 -9.56 -1.72 30.18
N SER A 125 -9.34 -2.52 29.14
CA SER A 125 -10.39 -3.38 28.57
C SER A 125 -10.86 -4.42 29.57
N LYS A 126 -9.97 -5.02 30.38
CA LYS A 126 -10.36 -5.93 31.48
C LYS A 126 -11.26 -5.25 32.52
N THR A 127 -10.95 -4.01 32.89
CA THR A 127 -11.77 -3.24 33.85
C THR A 127 -13.13 -2.89 33.27
N VAL A 128 -13.17 -2.42 32.02
CA VAL A 128 -14.42 -2.12 31.30
C VAL A 128 -15.27 -3.39 31.09
N LEU A 129 -14.63 -4.54 30.83
CA LEU A 129 -15.33 -5.82 30.68
C LEU A 129 -16.03 -6.22 31.96
N ALA A 130 -15.36 -6.09 33.11
CA ALA A 130 -15.97 -6.37 34.41
C ALA A 130 -17.19 -5.47 34.65
N ILE A 131 -17.09 -4.17 34.37
CA ILE A 131 -18.21 -3.23 34.48
C ILE A 131 -19.37 -3.62 33.56
N PHE A 132 -19.09 -3.95 32.30
CA PHE A 132 -20.12 -4.34 31.34
C PHE A 132 -20.79 -5.67 31.64
N ILE A 133 -20.06 -6.64 32.22
CA ILE A 133 -20.64 -7.89 32.70
C ILE A 133 -21.61 -7.60 33.84
N VAL A 134 -21.20 -6.81 34.84
CA VAL A 134 -22.07 -6.41 35.96
C VAL A 134 -23.31 -5.68 35.46
N PHE A 135 -23.14 -4.70 34.57
CA PHE A 135 -24.25 -3.96 33.97
C PHE A 135 -25.20 -4.86 33.17
N SER A 136 -24.66 -5.81 32.40
CA SER A 136 -25.47 -6.76 31.62
C SER A 136 -26.23 -7.72 32.53
N MET A 137 -25.64 -8.16 33.64
CA MET A 137 -26.31 -8.98 34.65
C MET A 137 -27.46 -8.21 35.31
N THR A 138 -27.26 -6.93 35.66
CA THR A 138 -28.33 -6.06 36.17
C THR A 138 -29.45 -5.86 35.16
N LYS A 139 -29.11 -5.63 33.87
CA LYS A 139 -30.10 -5.50 32.79
C LYS A 139 -30.92 -6.78 32.61
N ILE A 140 -30.28 -7.95 32.58
CA ILE A 140 -30.97 -9.26 32.50
C ILE A 140 -31.90 -9.45 33.71
N MET A 141 -31.45 -9.11 34.91
CA MET A 141 -32.26 -9.21 36.13
C MET A 141 -33.48 -8.28 36.07
N SER A 142 -33.31 -7.03 35.60
CA SER A 142 -34.42 -6.08 35.43
C SER A 142 -35.42 -6.53 34.36
N LEU A 143 -34.96 -7.08 33.24
CA LEU A 143 -35.82 -7.56 32.16
C LEU A 143 -36.61 -8.79 32.59
N ARG A 144 -35.99 -9.69 33.36
CA ARG A 144 -36.66 -10.87 33.93
C ARG A 144 -37.74 -10.51 34.96
N MET A 145 -37.63 -9.35 35.61
CA MET A 145 -38.66 -8.82 36.51
C MET A 145 -39.78 -8.06 35.77
N ALA A 146 -39.52 -7.56 34.56
CA ALA A 146 -40.46 -6.76 33.78
C ALA A 146 -41.23 -7.55 32.72
N ASP A 147 -40.62 -8.56 32.07
CA ASP A 147 -41.26 -9.36 31.02
C ASP A 147 -40.64 -10.77 30.92
N ALA A 148 -41.45 -11.82 31.10
CA ALA A 148 -40.95 -13.19 31.31
C ALA A 148 -40.66 -13.97 30.02
N ASN A 149 -41.22 -13.57 28.88
CA ASN A 149 -41.19 -14.36 27.64
C ASN A 149 -39.91 -14.17 26.79
N ASP A 150 -39.28 -12.99 26.82
CA ASP A 150 -38.07 -12.71 26.02
C ASP A 150 -36.74 -12.92 26.78
N GLY A 151 -36.81 -13.14 28.10
CA GLY A 151 -35.64 -13.35 28.96
C GLY A 151 -34.65 -14.44 28.49
N PRO A 152 -35.12 -15.64 28.04
CA PRO A 152 -34.22 -16.71 27.60
C PRO A 152 -33.44 -16.39 26.32
N ILE A 153 -34.03 -15.64 25.38
CA ILE A 153 -33.41 -15.30 24.09
C ILE A 153 -32.30 -14.26 24.30
N VAL A 154 -32.60 -13.21 25.07
CA VAL A 154 -31.64 -12.15 25.41
C VAL A 154 -30.46 -12.70 26.22
N MET A 155 -30.73 -13.62 27.16
CA MET A 155 -29.68 -14.26 27.97
C MET A 155 -28.74 -15.11 27.11
N ASN A 156 -29.27 -15.87 26.15
CA ASN A 156 -28.46 -16.70 25.26
C ASN A 156 -27.58 -15.84 24.32
N GLU A 157 -28.10 -14.73 23.81
CA GLU A 157 -27.31 -13.81 22.97
C GLU A 157 -26.18 -13.12 23.74
N LYS A 158 -26.41 -12.75 25.01
CA LYS A 158 -25.37 -12.17 25.88
C LYS A 158 -24.32 -13.20 26.29
N LEU A 159 -24.71 -14.44 26.60
CA LEU A 159 -23.77 -15.54 26.88
C LEU A 159 -22.87 -15.84 25.69
N VAL A 160 -23.44 -15.94 24.48
CA VAL A 160 -22.67 -16.11 23.25
C VAL A 160 -21.72 -14.94 23.02
N SER A 161 -22.15 -13.71 23.29
CA SER A 161 -21.30 -12.52 23.13
C SER A 161 -20.13 -12.50 24.12
N ILE A 162 -20.36 -12.87 25.39
CA ILE A 162 -19.30 -13.01 26.41
C ILE A 162 -18.31 -14.10 26.01
N PHE A 163 -18.80 -15.24 25.52
CA PHE A 163 -17.94 -16.32 25.02
C PHE A 163 -17.04 -15.84 23.88
N VAL A 164 -17.61 -15.14 22.89
CA VAL A 164 -16.83 -14.57 21.77
C VAL A 164 -15.79 -13.55 22.25
N ILE A 165 -16.13 -12.69 23.23
CA ILE A 165 -15.19 -11.73 23.83
C ILE A 165 -14.01 -12.46 24.48
N CYS A 166 -14.29 -13.48 25.30
CA CYS A 166 -13.25 -14.24 25.99
C CYS A 166 -12.32 -14.94 25.00
N VAL A 167 -12.86 -15.57 23.95
CA VAL A 167 -12.07 -16.23 22.90
C VAL A 167 -11.20 -15.21 22.15
N PHE A 168 -11.78 -14.07 21.74
CA PHE A 168 -11.03 -13.05 21.00
C PHE A 168 -9.98 -12.32 21.84
N LEU A 169 -10.22 -12.10 23.14
CA LEU A 169 -9.22 -11.50 24.04
C LEU A 169 -8.09 -12.49 24.36
N PHE A 170 -8.41 -13.77 24.55
CA PHE A 170 -7.40 -14.81 24.83
C PHE A 170 -6.52 -15.09 23.61
N LEU A 171 -7.13 -15.17 22.42
CA LEU A 171 -6.43 -15.40 21.17
C LEU A 171 -5.96 -14.11 20.49
N TYR A 172 -6.10 -12.95 21.14
CA TYR A 172 -5.89 -11.65 20.51
C TYR A 172 -4.51 -11.54 19.88
N GLU A 173 -3.47 -11.78 20.68
CA GLU A 173 -2.08 -11.69 20.25
C GLU A 173 -1.77 -12.70 19.15
N SER A 174 -2.25 -13.95 19.27
CA SER A 174 -2.06 -14.99 18.25
C SER A 174 -2.76 -14.66 16.93
N ILE A 175 -3.98 -14.12 16.97
CA ILE A 175 -4.74 -13.74 15.76
C ILE A 175 -4.01 -12.59 15.05
N ILE A 176 -3.62 -11.54 15.78
CA ILE A 176 -2.91 -10.40 15.19
C ILE A 176 -1.55 -10.84 14.66
N HIS A 177 -0.78 -11.63 15.41
CA HIS A 177 0.52 -12.13 14.96
C HIS A 177 0.39 -13.01 13.70
N TRP A 178 -0.64 -13.86 13.62
CA TRP A 178 -0.90 -14.65 12.43
C TRP A 178 -1.23 -13.77 11.21
N ILE A 179 -2.05 -12.74 11.40
CA ILE A 179 -2.42 -11.81 10.33
C ILE A 179 -1.21 -10.98 9.87
N LEU A 180 -0.40 -10.46 10.79
CA LEU A 180 0.80 -9.70 10.45
C LEU A 180 1.87 -10.57 9.78
N ASN A 181 2.07 -11.81 10.23
CA ASN A 181 2.96 -12.76 9.56
C ASN A 181 2.48 -13.08 8.13
N PHE A 182 1.17 -13.27 7.96
CA PHE A 182 0.61 -13.49 6.63
C PHE A 182 0.82 -12.26 5.74
N GLN A 183 0.67 -11.05 6.31
CA GLN A 183 0.98 -9.80 5.62
C GLN A 183 2.45 -9.72 5.21
N GLU A 184 3.36 -10.01 6.14
CA GLU A 184 4.81 -9.98 5.92
C GLU A 184 5.23 -10.94 4.81
N LYS A 185 4.69 -12.16 4.79
CA LYS A 185 4.94 -13.13 3.71
C LYS A 185 4.43 -12.67 2.34
N LEU A 186 3.24 -12.05 2.29
CA LEU A 186 2.77 -11.44 1.04
C LEU A 186 3.67 -10.29 0.59
N MET A 187 4.24 -9.56 1.55
CA MET A 187 5.17 -8.47 1.32
C MET A 187 6.53 -8.94 0.79
N SER A 188 7.08 -10.02 1.37
CA SER A 188 8.42 -10.52 1.06
C SER A 188 8.50 -11.07 -0.37
N GLU A 189 7.50 -11.81 -0.82
CA GLU A 189 7.44 -12.36 -2.19
C GLU A 189 7.45 -11.25 -3.27
N ILE A 190 6.77 -10.13 -2.98
CA ILE A 190 6.75 -8.97 -3.87
C ILE A 190 8.09 -8.21 -3.78
N VAL A 191 8.70 -8.15 -2.61
CA VAL A 191 10.00 -7.50 -2.43
C VAL A 191 11.14 -8.23 -3.10
N ASP A 192 11.11 -9.56 -3.15
CA ASP A 192 12.12 -10.33 -3.88
C ASP A 192 12.09 -10.01 -5.39
N THR A 193 10.90 -9.70 -5.93
CA THR A 193 10.74 -9.23 -7.31
C THR A 193 11.31 -7.80 -7.51
N ILE A 194 11.24 -6.97 -6.47
CA ILE A 194 11.65 -5.55 -6.45
C ILE A 194 13.14 -5.37 -6.10
N GLN A 195 13.75 -6.29 -5.34
CA GLN A 195 15.12 -6.20 -4.83
C GLN A 195 16.21 -6.40 -5.88
N THR A 196 15.85 -6.55 -7.15
CA THR A 196 16.85 -6.52 -8.23
C THR A 196 17.65 -5.21 -8.10
N LYS A 197 18.98 -5.33 -7.92
CA LYS A 197 19.88 -4.17 -7.76
C LYS A 197 19.67 -3.13 -8.85
N ASP A 198 19.21 -3.59 -10.00
CA ASP A 198 18.98 -2.85 -11.23
C ASP A 198 17.50 -2.48 -11.48
N MET A 199 16.60 -2.55 -10.48
CA MET A 199 15.19 -2.19 -10.65
C MET A 199 15.00 -0.85 -11.36
N VAL A 200 15.62 0.21 -10.84
CA VAL A 200 15.47 1.58 -11.38
C VAL A 200 16.08 1.64 -12.78
N LEU A 201 17.24 1.00 -12.97
CA LEU A 201 17.96 0.96 -14.24
C LEU A 201 17.17 0.21 -15.32
N ASN A 202 16.62 -0.96 -15.01
CA ASN A 202 15.79 -1.77 -15.90
C ASN A 202 14.45 -1.08 -16.23
N MET A 203 13.85 -0.40 -15.25
CA MET A 203 12.61 0.33 -15.47
C MET A 203 12.84 1.52 -16.40
N ILE A 204 13.89 2.31 -16.14
CA ILE A 204 14.26 3.45 -16.96
C ILE A 204 14.63 3.00 -18.38
N SER A 205 15.47 1.97 -18.51
CA SER A 205 15.89 1.46 -19.83
C SER A 205 14.69 1.03 -20.67
N ASN A 206 13.76 0.27 -20.09
CA ASN A 206 12.55 -0.16 -20.79
C ASN A 206 11.59 1.00 -21.11
N ILE A 207 11.48 2.01 -20.25
CA ILE A 207 10.67 3.20 -20.53
C ILE A 207 11.29 4.02 -21.68
N LEU A 208 12.62 4.17 -21.70
CA LEU A 208 13.36 4.84 -22.79
C LEU A 208 13.29 4.05 -24.12
N LEU A 209 12.99 2.75 -24.07
CA LEU A 209 12.72 1.94 -25.26
C LEU A 209 11.26 2.04 -25.76
N SER A 210 10.36 2.77 -25.08
CA SER A 210 8.93 2.82 -25.44
C SER A 210 8.64 3.90 -26.52
N PRO A 211 7.96 5.06 -26.33
CA PRO A 211 7.74 6.00 -27.44
C PRO A 211 8.47 7.34 -27.22
N GLY A 212 9.57 7.57 -27.94
CA GLY A 212 10.17 8.89 -28.15
C GLY A 212 10.24 9.82 -26.92
N VAL A 213 10.05 11.12 -27.13
CA VAL A 213 10.17 12.15 -26.09
C VAL A 213 9.18 11.96 -24.92
N PHE A 214 8.08 11.24 -25.15
CA PHE A 214 7.09 10.92 -24.12
C PHE A 214 7.66 10.02 -23.01
N ALA A 215 8.68 9.22 -23.30
CA ALA A 215 9.37 8.40 -22.29
C ALA A 215 9.89 9.24 -21.11
N PHE A 216 10.48 10.41 -21.37
CA PHE A 216 11.01 11.29 -20.30
C PHE A 216 9.90 11.80 -19.37
N ILE A 217 8.73 12.14 -19.94
CA ILE A 217 7.57 12.58 -19.15
C ILE A 217 6.98 11.40 -18.38
N ALA A 218 6.93 10.21 -18.98
CA ALA A 218 6.42 9.01 -18.34
C ALA A 218 7.23 8.63 -17.10
N VAL A 219 8.57 8.71 -17.14
CA VAL A 219 9.44 8.47 -15.97
C VAL A 219 9.03 9.38 -14.80
N LEU A 220 8.82 10.68 -15.04
CA LEU A 220 8.38 11.62 -14.01
C LEU A 220 6.99 11.25 -13.45
N VAL A 221 6.01 10.99 -14.32
CA VAL A 221 4.64 10.65 -13.92
C VAL A 221 4.62 9.38 -13.08
N ILE A 222 5.35 8.34 -13.49
CA ILE A 222 5.45 7.07 -12.76
C ILE A 222 6.14 7.30 -11.42
N GLY A 223 7.23 8.07 -11.39
CA GLY A 223 7.91 8.46 -10.15
C GLY A 223 6.95 9.12 -9.14
N ILE A 224 6.14 10.07 -9.59
CA ILE A 224 5.13 10.72 -8.74
C ILE A 224 4.08 9.73 -8.23
N ILE A 225 3.55 8.86 -9.09
CA ILE A 225 2.55 7.86 -8.70
C ILE A 225 3.11 6.90 -7.65
N LEU A 226 4.35 6.46 -7.83
CA LEU A 226 5.04 5.56 -6.90
C LEU A 226 5.31 6.23 -5.55
N VAL A 227 5.65 7.52 -5.52
CA VAL A 227 5.76 8.30 -4.26
C VAL A 227 4.42 8.36 -3.53
N VAL A 228 3.31 8.59 -4.26
CA VAL A 228 1.97 8.58 -3.68
C VAL A 228 1.63 7.20 -3.10
N LEU A 229 1.94 6.13 -3.83
CA LEU A 229 1.73 4.75 -3.36
C LEU A 229 2.55 4.45 -2.10
N ALA A 230 3.81 4.85 -2.07
CA ALA A 230 4.68 4.71 -0.92
C ALA A 230 4.08 5.38 0.33
N LEU A 231 3.57 6.61 0.20
CA LEU A 231 2.89 7.32 1.28
C LEU A 231 1.61 6.60 1.73
N GLN A 232 0.84 6.03 0.79
CA GLN A 232 -0.35 5.25 1.14
C GLN A 232 0.00 3.98 1.93
N PHE A 233 1.09 3.30 1.60
CA PHE A 233 1.55 2.14 2.38
C PHE A 233 1.88 2.52 3.83
N PHE A 234 2.60 3.63 4.05
CA PHE A 234 2.85 4.12 5.41
C PHE A 234 1.58 4.43 6.19
N TYR A 235 0.63 5.12 5.55
CA TYR A 235 -0.65 5.43 6.17
C TYR A 235 -1.39 4.15 6.60
N ARG A 236 -1.36 3.10 5.77
CA ARG A 236 -2.01 1.82 6.08
C ARG A 236 -1.32 1.06 7.20
N ILE A 237 0.01 1.03 7.21
CA ILE A 237 0.78 0.43 8.30
C ILE A 237 0.48 1.14 9.63
N ALA A 238 0.46 2.47 9.63
CA ALA A 238 0.08 3.25 10.81
C ALA A 238 -1.36 2.99 11.27
N LEU A 239 -2.30 2.85 10.33
CA LEU A 239 -3.69 2.50 10.64
C LEU A 239 -3.81 1.11 11.28
N VAL A 240 -3.08 0.12 10.78
CA VAL A 240 -3.04 -1.23 11.36
C VAL A 240 -2.46 -1.19 12.78
N ALA A 241 -1.40 -0.40 13.02
CA ALA A 241 -0.85 -0.21 14.35
C ALA A 241 -1.87 0.39 15.34
N ILE A 242 -2.62 1.42 14.94
CA ILE A 242 -3.67 2.01 15.77
C ILE A 242 -4.79 1.00 16.05
N LEU A 243 -5.21 0.23 15.04
CA LEU A 243 -6.24 -0.80 15.22
C LEU A 243 -5.77 -1.94 16.13
N TYR A 244 -4.48 -2.28 16.12
CA TYR A 244 -3.88 -3.20 17.09
C TYR A 244 -3.95 -2.65 18.52
N ILE A 245 -3.60 -1.39 18.71
CA ILE A 245 -3.64 -0.75 20.04
C ILE A 245 -5.10 -0.68 20.57
N VAL A 246 -6.06 -0.27 19.74
CA VAL A 246 -7.48 -0.09 20.15
C VAL A 246 -8.27 -1.40 20.21
N GLY A 247 -7.76 -2.48 19.61
CA GLY A 247 -8.48 -3.76 19.47
C GLY A 247 -9.05 -4.34 20.76
N PRO A 248 -8.29 -4.41 21.88
CA PRO A 248 -8.80 -4.94 23.14
C PRO A 248 -10.05 -4.22 23.66
N ILE A 249 -10.11 -2.89 23.53
CA ILE A 249 -11.27 -2.10 23.95
C ILE A 249 -12.45 -2.36 23.02
N ALA A 250 -12.20 -2.37 21.71
CA ALA A 250 -13.25 -2.64 20.74
C ALA A 250 -13.90 -4.00 20.98
N ILE A 251 -13.13 -5.05 21.27
CA ILE A 251 -13.63 -6.40 21.57
C ILE A 251 -14.59 -6.38 22.77
N VAL A 252 -14.21 -5.71 23.85
CA VAL A 252 -15.02 -5.66 25.08
C VAL A 252 -16.37 -4.97 24.87
N THR A 253 -16.47 -4.02 23.94
CA THR A 253 -17.73 -3.31 23.64
C THR A 253 -18.79 -4.16 22.93
N LYS A 254 -18.44 -5.36 22.43
CA LYS A 254 -19.40 -6.28 21.79
C LYS A 254 -20.57 -6.66 22.69
N ILE A 255 -20.38 -6.62 24.02
CA ILE A 255 -21.42 -6.92 24.99
C ILE A 255 -22.54 -5.87 25.02
N ASN A 256 -22.28 -4.66 24.49
CA ASN A 256 -23.25 -3.58 24.40
C ASN A 256 -23.94 -3.59 23.02
N ASP A 257 -25.28 -3.60 23.01
CA ASP A 257 -26.05 -3.62 21.76
C ASP A 257 -26.07 -2.25 21.07
N THR A 258 -25.91 -1.17 21.84
CA THR A 258 -26.07 0.21 21.34
C THR A 258 -24.75 0.83 20.87
N TYR A 259 -23.63 0.46 21.49
CA TYR A 259 -22.29 0.97 21.18
C TYR A 259 -21.31 -0.18 20.90
N ASN A 260 -21.67 -1.04 19.94
CA ASN A 260 -20.83 -2.15 19.51
C ASN A 260 -19.72 -1.66 18.57
N PHE A 261 -18.57 -1.30 19.12
CA PHE A 261 -17.38 -0.93 18.34
C PHE A 261 -16.61 -2.14 17.81
N PHE A 262 -16.89 -3.36 18.30
CA PHE A 262 -16.23 -4.57 17.83
C PHE A 262 -16.51 -4.82 16.34
N ASP A 263 -17.77 -4.73 15.91
CA ASP A 263 -18.13 -5.00 14.51
C ASP A 263 -17.53 -3.95 13.57
N PHE A 264 -17.47 -2.69 14.02
CA PHE A 264 -16.80 -1.62 13.29
C PHE A 264 -15.29 -1.82 13.21
N TRP A 265 -14.64 -2.14 14.34
CA TRP A 265 -13.21 -2.39 14.41
C TRP A 265 -12.79 -3.58 13.55
N LEU A 266 -13.50 -4.71 13.67
CA LEU A 266 -13.19 -5.93 12.91
C LEU A 266 -13.31 -5.66 11.40
N LYS A 267 -14.37 -4.95 11.00
CA LYS A 267 -14.59 -4.54 9.61
C LYS A 267 -13.48 -3.64 9.09
N GLN A 268 -13.09 -2.64 9.88
CA GLN A 268 -12.02 -1.70 9.52
C GLN A 268 -10.67 -2.41 9.43
N PHE A 269 -10.42 -3.39 10.31
CA PHE A 269 -9.20 -4.19 10.34
C PHE A 269 -9.10 -5.10 9.12
N ILE A 270 -10.15 -5.88 8.82
CA ILE A 270 -10.21 -6.74 7.63
C ILE A 270 -10.10 -5.90 6.35
N SER A 271 -10.78 -4.75 6.29
CA SER A 271 -10.71 -3.85 5.14
C SER A 271 -9.31 -3.27 4.93
N ALA A 272 -8.64 -2.84 6.00
CA ALA A 272 -7.27 -2.33 5.93
C ALA A 272 -6.29 -3.41 5.45
N PHE A 273 -6.42 -4.63 5.98
CA PHE A 273 -5.61 -5.78 5.60
C PHE A 273 -5.80 -6.15 4.12
N LEU A 274 -7.05 -6.35 3.68
CA LEU A 274 -7.36 -6.71 2.30
C LEU A 274 -6.92 -5.63 1.31
N THR A 275 -7.09 -4.36 1.69
CA THR A 275 -6.63 -3.23 0.88
C THR A 275 -5.14 -3.29 0.69
N LEU A 276 -4.37 -3.45 1.76
CA LEU A 276 -2.92 -3.52 1.67
C LEU A 276 -2.48 -4.66 0.74
N ALA A 277 -3.01 -5.87 0.93
CA ALA A 277 -2.70 -7.04 0.11
C ALA A 277 -2.96 -6.79 -1.39
N LEU A 278 -4.14 -6.25 -1.73
CA LEU A 278 -4.48 -5.96 -3.13
C LEU A 278 -3.65 -4.82 -3.72
N GLN A 279 -3.36 -3.77 -2.94
CA GLN A 279 -2.50 -2.66 -3.37
C GLN A 279 -1.11 -3.14 -3.74
N LEU A 280 -0.59 -4.09 -2.98
CA LEU A 280 0.73 -4.67 -3.24
C LEU A 280 0.74 -5.51 -4.50
N ILE A 281 -0.23 -6.41 -4.66
CA ILE A 281 -0.34 -7.24 -5.87
C ILE A 281 -0.46 -6.35 -7.10
N ALA A 282 -1.30 -5.31 -7.06
CA ALA A 282 -1.43 -4.35 -8.15
C ALA A 282 -0.12 -3.60 -8.43
N THR A 283 0.62 -3.21 -7.39
CA THR A 283 1.93 -2.56 -7.54
C THR A 283 2.97 -3.51 -8.11
N ALA A 284 3.00 -4.77 -7.68
CA ALA A 284 3.92 -5.80 -8.16
C ALA A 284 3.70 -6.10 -9.66
N ILE A 285 2.44 -6.32 -10.05
CA ILE A 285 2.08 -6.53 -11.46
C ILE A 285 2.41 -5.28 -12.29
N GLY A 286 2.12 -4.08 -11.77
CA GLY A 286 2.49 -2.83 -12.40
C GLY A 286 3.99 -2.75 -12.69
N LEU A 287 4.83 -3.03 -11.67
CA LEU A 287 6.28 -3.06 -11.80
C LEU A 287 6.78 -4.12 -12.78
N GLN A 288 6.23 -5.33 -12.74
CA GLN A 288 6.60 -6.39 -13.67
C GLN A 288 6.36 -5.98 -15.13
N ARG A 289 5.26 -5.26 -15.41
CA ARG A 289 4.99 -4.73 -16.76
C ARG A 289 6.00 -3.67 -17.21
N PHE A 290 6.59 -2.92 -16.29
CA PHE A 290 7.68 -2.00 -16.63
C PHE A 290 9.04 -2.70 -16.79
N PHE A 291 9.21 -3.91 -16.25
CA PHE A 291 10.40 -4.73 -16.48
C PHE A 291 10.36 -5.54 -17.78
N GLU A 292 9.18 -5.70 -18.38
CA GLU A 292 9.03 -6.31 -19.70
C GLU A 292 9.54 -5.36 -20.80
N ARG A 293 10.55 -5.81 -21.54
CA ARG A 293 11.09 -5.05 -22.69
C ARG A 293 10.01 -4.89 -23.77
N PRO A 294 9.79 -3.69 -24.33
CA PRO A 294 8.83 -3.49 -25.42
C PRO A 294 9.21 -4.31 -26.67
N GLN A 295 8.22 -4.76 -27.43
CA GLN A 295 8.45 -5.63 -28.60
C GLN A 295 9.01 -4.87 -29.81
N TYR A 296 8.65 -3.60 -29.97
CA TYR A 296 9.11 -2.70 -31.03
C TYR A 296 9.07 -1.25 -30.54
N PHE A 297 9.80 -0.36 -31.24
CA PHE A 297 9.81 1.07 -30.92
C PHE A 297 8.41 1.68 -31.09
N GLY A 298 7.94 2.42 -30.09
CA GLY A 298 6.56 2.94 -30.07
C GLY A 298 5.53 1.98 -29.47
N ASP A 299 5.90 0.76 -29.06
CA ASP A 299 5.01 -0.10 -28.29
C ASP A 299 4.81 0.49 -26.88
N THR A 300 3.61 1.02 -26.66
CA THR A 300 3.22 1.67 -25.40
C THR A 300 2.35 0.77 -24.53
N THR A 301 2.04 -0.44 -24.98
CA THR A 301 1.05 -1.32 -24.36
C THR A 301 1.43 -1.66 -22.92
N ASN A 302 2.67 -2.10 -22.71
CA ASN A 302 3.18 -2.44 -21.38
C ASN A 302 3.26 -1.22 -20.45
N LEU A 303 3.61 -0.05 -21.00
CA LEU A 303 3.66 1.23 -20.27
C LEU A 303 2.27 1.65 -19.79
N PHE A 304 1.25 1.58 -20.66
CA PHE A 304 -0.12 1.92 -20.29
C PHE A 304 -0.76 0.90 -19.35
N ILE A 305 -0.53 -0.40 -19.57
CA ILE A 305 -1.02 -1.46 -18.66
C ILE A 305 -0.36 -1.31 -17.28
N GLY A 306 0.96 -1.14 -17.21
CA GLY A 306 1.68 -0.91 -15.96
C GLY A 306 1.17 0.33 -15.22
N THR A 307 0.97 1.43 -15.96
CA THR A 307 0.41 2.67 -15.39
C THR A 307 -1.02 2.47 -14.89
N ALA A 308 -1.85 1.72 -15.61
CA ALA A 308 -3.21 1.40 -15.19
C ALA A 308 -3.23 0.58 -13.89
N PHE A 309 -2.31 -0.37 -13.72
CA PHE A 309 -2.16 -1.11 -12.46
C PHE A 309 -1.72 -0.23 -11.29
N PHE A 310 -0.86 0.77 -11.51
CA PHE A 310 -0.53 1.73 -10.46
C PHE A 310 -1.68 2.66 -10.10
N ILE A 311 -2.44 3.14 -11.09
CA ILE A 311 -3.66 3.92 -10.83
C ILE A 311 -4.68 3.07 -10.06
N LEU A 312 -4.82 1.79 -10.43
CA LEU A 312 -5.64 0.84 -9.68
C LEU A 312 -5.13 0.69 -8.24
N ALA A 313 -3.82 0.54 -8.03
CA ALA A 313 -3.22 0.45 -6.70
C ALA A 313 -3.53 1.71 -5.84
N VAL A 314 -3.50 2.90 -6.44
CA VAL A 314 -3.85 4.17 -5.76
C VAL A 314 -5.33 4.24 -5.39
N THR A 315 -6.22 3.66 -6.22
CA THR A 315 -7.68 3.76 -6.08
C THR A 315 -8.31 2.62 -5.27
N LEU A 316 -7.65 1.48 -5.13
CA LEU A 316 -8.08 0.31 -4.33
C LEU A 316 -8.58 0.67 -2.91
N PRO A 317 -7.92 1.55 -2.14
CA PRO A 317 -8.41 2.07 -0.88
C PRO A 317 -9.85 2.58 -0.90
N SER A 318 -10.20 3.32 -1.96
CA SER A 318 -11.52 3.95 -2.09
C SER A 318 -12.58 2.93 -2.49
N LEU A 319 -12.24 2.00 -3.40
CA LEU A 319 -13.13 0.92 -3.85
C LEU A 319 -13.48 -0.03 -2.71
N LEU A 320 -12.47 -0.47 -1.96
CA LEU A 320 -12.65 -1.38 -0.83
C LEU A 320 -13.26 -0.68 0.39
N GLY A 321 -13.11 0.64 0.51
CA GLY A 321 -13.87 1.42 1.48
C GLY A 321 -15.37 1.32 1.22
N GLN A 322 -15.80 1.43 -0.03
CA GLN A 322 -17.21 1.31 -0.42
C GLN A 322 -17.72 -0.14 -0.28
N TRP A 323 -16.94 -1.14 -0.67
CA TRP A 323 -17.32 -2.56 -0.56
C TRP A 323 -17.31 -3.05 0.89
N GLY A 324 -16.34 -2.57 1.67
CA GLY A 324 -16.29 -2.74 3.11
C GLY A 324 -17.56 -2.19 3.73
N LEU A 325 -17.93 -0.94 3.43
CA LEU A 325 -19.13 -0.29 3.98
C LEU A 325 -20.46 -0.96 3.60
N SER A 326 -20.52 -1.76 2.53
CA SER A 326 -21.67 -2.61 2.22
C SER A 326 -21.95 -3.60 3.37
N THR A 327 -23.17 -3.58 3.87
CA THR A 327 -23.63 -4.20 5.13
C THR A 327 -23.63 -5.74 5.15
N GLY A 328 -23.14 -6.42 4.11
CA GLY A 328 -23.24 -7.88 3.93
C GLY A 328 -22.08 -8.71 4.52
N SER A 329 -20.83 -8.25 4.44
CA SER A 329 -19.64 -9.05 4.77
C SER A 329 -19.40 -9.23 6.28
N ALA A 330 -19.79 -8.25 7.10
CA ALA A 330 -19.71 -8.37 8.57
C ALA A 330 -20.75 -9.37 9.11
N ARG A 331 -21.93 -9.46 8.48
CA ARG A 331 -22.97 -10.44 8.87
C ARG A 331 -22.57 -11.88 8.56
N SER A 332 -21.79 -12.15 7.51
CA SER A 332 -21.37 -13.51 7.14
C SER A 332 -20.25 -14.05 8.03
N VAL A 333 -19.27 -13.22 8.41
CA VAL A 333 -18.26 -13.61 9.41
C VAL A 333 -18.92 -13.79 10.79
N MET A 334 -19.85 -12.89 11.15
CA MET A 334 -20.58 -12.99 12.41
C MET A 334 -21.56 -14.18 12.44
N SER A 335 -22.14 -14.59 11.31
CA SER A 335 -22.95 -15.82 11.22
C SER A 335 -22.09 -17.07 11.32
N GLY A 336 -20.89 -17.09 10.75
CA GLY A 336 -19.92 -18.18 10.93
C GLY A 336 -19.53 -18.37 12.40
N VAL A 337 -19.16 -17.29 13.09
CA VAL A 337 -18.80 -17.32 14.52
C VAL A 337 -20.00 -17.69 15.40
N LYS A 338 -21.20 -17.15 15.14
CA LYS A 338 -22.44 -17.54 15.86
C LYS A 338 -22.78 -19.02 15.64
N THR A 339 -22.47 -19.58 14.46
CA THR A 339 -22.69 -21.00 14.14
C THR A 339 -21.72 -21.88 14.92
N ILE A 340 -20.43 -21.55 14.94
CA ILE A 340 -19.41 -22.29 15.70
C ILE A 340 -19.70 -22.23 17.20
N ALA A 341 -20.04 -21.05 17.72
CA ALA A 341 -20.41 -20.88 19.14
C ALA A 341 -21.66 -21.67 19.52
N LYS A 342 -22.70 -21.71 18.67
CA LYS A 342 -23.90 -22.53 18.92
C LYS A 342 -23.60 -24.04 18.91
N VAL A 343 -22.67 -24.48 18.07
CA VAL A 343 -22.27 -25.90 18.01
C VAL A 343 -21.45 -26.28 19.25
N ALA A 344 -20.57 -25.38 19.73
CA ALA A 344 -19.78 -25.59 20.94
C ALA A 344 -20.63 -25.61 22.22
N ILE A 345 -21.72 -24.84 22.29
CA ILE A 345 -22.63 -24.79 23.44
C ILE A 345 -23.65 -25.95 23.46
N ARG A 346 -23.87 -26.62 22.31
CA ARG A 346 -24.78 -27.78 22.19
C ARG A 346 -24.11 -29.13 22.45
N ARG A 347 -22.79 -29.18 22.60
CA ARG A 347 -22.05 -30.31 23.17
C ARG A 347 -21.83 -30.04 24.65
#